data_AF-A0A224YXP0-F1
#
_entry.id   AF-A0A224YXP0-F1
#
_cell.length_a   1.000
_cell.length_b   1.000
_cell.length_c   1.000
_cell.angle_alpha   90.00
_cell.angle_beta   90.00
_cell.angle_gamma   90.00
#
_symmetry.space_group_name_H-M   'P 1'
#
loop_
_entity.id
_entity.type
_entity.pdbx_description
1 polymer ?
#
loop_
_entity_poly.entity_id
_entity_poly.type
_entity_poly.pdbx_seq_one_letter_code
_entity_poly.pdbx_strand_id
1 'polypeptide(L)'
;MTATMAVLPPEAYQEQAPHYAVSQEVGIYSLVGAEGSYASGNVHGKYLCMPPRRHYLNWNLDDGFAQVERFVRDEVPTMETLYRWILDNKRQFSSAVEAARRDDRSSVSRHKLWKWWSQSYIMGMKRVICGCRDREGFVRSLMEFDVDTMHEQCEQEDLWFRAQGLNFLDKFLSFVRSNMRRDEPRVVYLFTYEPGLERVTCKRLDAPGEYQVLPDWFLNEF
;
A
#
# COMPACT_ATOMS: atom_id res chain seq x y z
N MET A 1 24.42 15.65 -7.64
CA MET A 1 25.10 14.58 -6.84
C MET A 1 24.33 13.28 -7.02
N THR A 2 25.04 12.15 -7.12
CA THR A 2 24.45 10.83 -7.34
C THR A 2 24.94 9.85 -6.27
N ALA A 3 24.06 9.02 -5.73
CA ALA A 3 24.38 7.93 -4.82
C ALA A 3 23.69 6.64 -5.27
N THR A 4 24.17 5.48 -4.82
CA THR A 4 23.60 4.18 -5.19
C THR A 4 23.46 3.25 -3.98
N MET A 5 22.48 2.35 -4.05
CA MET A 5 22.29 1.25 -3.11
C MET A 5 22.14 -0.05 -3.91
N ALA A 6 22.94 -1.06 -3.59
CA ALA A 6 22.75 -2.40 -4.15
C ALA A 6 21.48 -3.05 -3.59
N VAL A 7 20.63 -3.54 -4.49
CA VAL A 7 19.51 -4.43 -4.18
C VAL A 7 20.08 -5.84 -4.25
N LEU A 8 20.27 -6.46 -3.08
CA LEU A 8 20.83 -7.81 -3.00
C LEU A 8 19.72 -8.86 -3.19
N PRO A 9 20.04 -10.13 -3.49
CA PRO A 9 19.02 -11.18 -3.50
C PRO A 9 18.51 -11.48 -2.07
N PRO A 10 17.35 -12.14 -1.90
CA PRO A 10 16.63 -12.21 -0.63
C PRO A 10 17.42 -12.84 0.53
N GLU A 11 18.37 -13.71 0.24
CA GLU A 11 19.22 -14.40 1.23
C GLU A 11 20.10 -13.41 2.00
N ALA A 12 20.48 -12.29 1.37
CA ALA A 12 21.22 -11.20 2.01
C ALA A 12 20.37 -10.32 2.95
N TYR A 13 19.11 -10.70 3.21
CA TYR A 13 18.16 -10.01 4.08
C TYR A 13 17.55 -10.95 5.14
N GLN A 14 18.23 -12.05 5.49
CA GLN A 14 17.80 -13.05 6.48
C GLN A 14 17.96 -12.62 7.96
N GLU A 15 18.31 -11.36 8.22
CA GLU A 15 18.41 -10.80 9.59
C GLU A 15 17.05 -10.82 10.31
N GLN A 16 17.05 -10.71 11.64
CA GLN A 16 15.80 -10.62 12.42
C GLN A 16 14.97 -9.42 11.95
N ALA A 17 13.69 -9.66 11.62
CA ALA A 17 12.79 -8.63 11.10
C ALA A 17 12.78 -7.38 12.00
N PRO A 18 12.88 -6.16 11.41
CA PRO A 18 12.94 -4.93 12.18
C PRO A 18 11.61 -4.65 12.85
N HIS A 19 11.62 -3.85 13.92
CA HIS A 19 10.40 -3.47 14.62
C HIS A 19 9.52 -2.57 13.73
N TYR A 20 8.50 -3.16 13.12
CA TYR A 20 7.43 -2.45 12.45
C TYR A 20 6.33 -2.10 13.46
N ALA A 21 6.07 -0.80 13.67
CA ALA A 21 5.03 -0.35 14.60
C ALA A 21 3.63 -0.71 14.09
N VAL A 22 2.68 -0.92 15.02
CA VAL A 22 1.27 -1.16 14.66
C VAL A 22 0.68 0.11 14.06
N SER A 23 0.28 0.05 12.78
CA SER A 23 -0.34 1.16 12.08
C SER A 23 -1.65 1.58 12.78
N GLN A 24 -1.82 2.89 12.95
CA GLN A 24 -2.98 3.50 13.60
C GLN A 24 -3.71 4.39 12.60
N GLU A 25 -5.04 4.35 12.58
CA GLU A 25 -5.84 5.32 11.81
C GLU A 25 -5.80 6.68 12.52
N VAL A 26 -5.26 7.68 11.82
CA VAL A 26 -5.18 9.08 12.26
C VAL A 26 -6.33 9.94 11.72
N GLY A 27 -7.27 9.32 11.01
CA GLY A 27 -8.44 9.95 10.38
C GLY A 27 -8.64 9.46 8.94
N ILE A 28 -9.71 9.94 8.31
CA ILE A 28 -10.19 9.47 7.01
C ILE A 28 -10.73 10.63 6.16
N TYR A 29 -10.62 10.51 4.84
CA TYR A 29 -11.32 11.32 3.85
C TYR A 29 -11.91 10.44 2.75
N SER A 30 -12.79 11.01 1.95
CA SER A 30 -13.43 10.39 0.80
C SER A 30 -13.14 11.19 -0.47
N LEU A 31 -13.10 10.48 -1.60
CA LEU A 31 -13.26 11.10 -2.92
C LEU A 31 -14.71 10.91 -3.35
N VAL A 32 -15.35 11.97 -3.84
CA VAL A 32 -16.76 12.01 -4.26
C VAL A 32 -16.89 12.53 -5.68
N GLY A 33 -18.01 12.23 -6.35
CA GLY A 33 -18.21 12.60 -7.76
C GLY A 33 -17.37 11.77 -8.74
N ALA A 34 -17.51 12.04 -10.03
CA ALA A 34 -16.75 11.37 -11.09
C ALA A 34 -15.33 11.96 -11.23
N GLU A 35 -15.19 13.23 -10.84
CA GLU A 35 -13.97 14.03 -10.81
C GLU A 35 -13.09 13.79 -9.57
N GLY A 36 -13.59 13.05 -8.57
CA GLY A 36 -12.83 12.72 -7.36
C GLY A 36 -12.64 13.91 -6.41
N SER A 37 -13.65 14.78 -6.28
CA SER A 37 -13.64 15.88 -5.31
C SER A 37 -13.34 15.42 -3.89
N TYR A 38 -12.53 16.21 -3.17
CA TYR A 38 -12.21 15.95 -1.76
C TYR A 38 -13.44 16.19 -0.86
N ALA A 39 -13.75 15.21 -0.02
CA ALA A 39 -14.67 15.38 1.11
C ALA A 39 -14.04 14.82 2.40
N SER A 40 -14.01 15.62 3.46
CA SER A 40 -13.49 15.19 4.76
C SER A 40 -14.41 14.14 5.40
N GLY A 41 -13.82 13.16 6.09
CA GLY A 41 -14.55 12.06 6.73
C GLY A 41 -14.98 10.93 5.78
N ASN A 42 -15.86 10.07 6.28
CA ASN A 42 -16.22 8.78 5.67
C ASN A 42 -17.59 8.84 4.94
N VAL A 43 -17.62 9.50 3.79
CA VAL A 43 -18.84 9.77 3.00
C VAL A 43 -19.31 8.55 2.19
N HIS A 44 -18.36 7.70 1.76
CA HIS A 44 -18.64 6.54 0.90
C HIS A 44 -18.16 5.21 1.51
N GLY A 45 -18.03 5.15 2.83
CA GLY A 45 -17.68 3.95 3.58
C GLY A 45 -18.65 2.79 3.33
N LYS A 46 -18.12 1.63 2.95
CA LYS A 46 -18.89 0.41 2.70
C LYS A 46 -18.62 -0.60 3.80
N TYR A 47 -19.68 -1.09 4.43
CA TYR A 47 -19.61 -2.11 5.47
C TYR A 47 -19.58 -3.52 4.85
N LEU A 48 -18.76 -4.40 5.42
CA LEU A 48 -18.65 -5.79 4.97
C LEU A 48 -19.91 -6.58 5.38
N CYS A 49 -20.78 -6.85 4.41
CA CYS A 49 -21.88 -7.81 4.56
C CYS A 49 -21.45 -9.18 4.02
N MET A 50 -21.13 -10.14 4.90
CA MET A 50 -20.77 -11.50 4.50
C MET A 50 -22.01 -12.36 4.21
N PRO A 51 -22.01 -13.19 3.16
CA PRO A 51 -23.11 -14.12 2.92
C PRO A 51 -23.17 -15.20 4.01
N PRO A 52 -24.37 -15.73 4.37
CA PRO A 52 -24.52 -16.80 5.36
C PRO A 52 -23.81 -18.12 5.01
N ARG A 53 -23.36 -18.28 3.77
CA ARG A 53 -22.56 -19.42 3.30
C ARG A 53 -21.41 -18.90 2.44
N ARG A 54 -20.20 -19.44 2.64
CA ARG A 54 -18.97 -19.07 1.92
C ARG A 54 -18.70 -19.92 0.67
N HIS A 55 -19.57 -20.87 0.36
CA HIS A 55 -19.44 -21.79 -0.79
C HIS A 55 -20.80 -21.93 -1.50
N TYR A 56 -20.77 -22.44 -2.74
CA TYR A 56 -21.93 -22.53 -3.63
C TYR A 56 -22.55 -21.15 -3.95
N LEU A 57 -21.68 -20.13 -4.06
CA LEU A 57 -22.06 -18.81 -4.54
C LEU A 57 -22.27 -18.81 -6.06
N ASN A 58 -23.00 -17.80 -6.53
CA ASN A 58 -23.34 -17.61 -7.95
C ASN A 58 -23.34 -16.11 -8.29
N TRP A 59 -22.32 -15.37 -7.83
CA TRP A 59 -22.20 -13.95 -8.14
C TRP A 59 -21.49 -13.78 -9.49
N ASN A 60 -22.23 -13.33 -10.51
CA ASN A 60 -21.65 -13.00 -11.81
C ASN A 60 -20.79 -11.72 -11.69
N LEU A 61 -19.53 -11.75 -12.12
CA LEU A 61 -18.66 -10.58 -12.14
C LEU A 61 -18.73 -9.78 -13.44
N ASP A 62 -19.32 -10.34 -14.49
CA ASP A 62 -19.48 -9.68 -15.79
C ASP A 62 -20.84 -8.95 -15.90
N ASP A 63 -21.73 -9.11 -14.90
CA ASP A 63 -22.98 -8.37 -14.80
C ASP A 63 -22.72 -6.87 -14.57
N GLY A 64 -23.49 -6.02 -15.26
CA GLY A 64 -23.27 -4.57 -15.28
C GLY A 64 -21.95 -4.08 -15.92
N PHE A 65 -21.04 -4.95 -16.38
CA PHE A 65 -19.70 -4.55 -16.87
C PHE A 65 -19.72 -3.52 -18.02
N ALA A 66 -20.72 -3.62 -18.90
CA ALA A 66 -20.92 -2.68 -20.02
C ALA A 66 -21.50 -1.31 -19.59
N GLN A 67 -22.00 -1.21 -18.35
CA GLN A 67 -22.58 0.01 -17.76
C GLN A 67 -21.64 0.64 -16.72
N VAL A 68 -20.42 0.09 -16.54
CA VAL A 68 -19.53 0.54 -15.47
C VAL A 68 -18.89 1.89 -15.81
N GLU A 69 -19.26 2.93 -15.06
CA GLU A 69 -18.55 4.20 -15.09
C GLU A 69 -17.12 3.99 -14.58
N ARG A 70 -16.13 4.46 -15.35
CA ARG A 70 -14.70 4.25 -15.04
C ARG A 70 -14.04 5.56 -14.69
N PHE A 71 -13.51 5.61 -13.47
CA PHE A 71 -12.70 6.69 -12.95
C PHE A 71 -11.41 6.82 -13.79
N VAL A 72 -11.18 8.00 -14.39
CA VAL A 72 -10.00 8.26 -15.22
C VAL A 72 -8.81 8.54 -14.30
N ARG A 73 -8.06 7.47 -13.98
CA ARG A 73 -7.04 7.47 -12.90
C ARG A 73 -6.03 8.61 -12.97
N ASP A 74 -5.67 9.06 -14.17
CA ASP A 74 -4.61 10.03 -14.41
C ASP A 74 -5.07 11.49 -14.22
N GLU A 75 -6.39 11.72 -14.10
CA GLU A 75 -7.00 13.04 -13.83
C GLU A 75 -7.14 13.33 -12.32
N VAL A 76 -6.77 12.37 -11.45
CA VAL A 76 -7.14 12.37 -10.03
C VAL A 76 -5.97 12.83 -9.16
N PRO A 77 -6.06 14.01 -8.50
CA PRO A 77 -4.93 14.60 -7.78
C PRO A 77 -4.75 14.00 -6.38
N THR A 78 -4.47 12.69 -6.33
CA THR A 78 -4.38 11.88 -5.09
C THR A 78 -3.40 12.42 -4.05
N MET A 79 -2.32 13.07 -4.50
CA MET A 79 -1.39 13.76 -3.60
C MET A 79 -1.98 15.07 -3.05
N GLU A 80 -2.69 15.87 -3.86
CA GLU A 80 -3.36 17.08 -3.37
C GLU A 80 -4.49 16.78 -2.40
N THR A 81 -5.27 15.72 -2.62
CA THR A 81 -6.34 15.32 -1.69
C THR A 81 -5.76 14.85 -0.36
N LEU A 82 -4.60 14.18 -0.38
CA LEU A 82 -3.83 13.86 0.83
C LEU A 82 -3.27 15.13 1.50
N TYR A 83 -2.71 16.09 0.75
CA TYR A 83 -2.21 17.35 1.29
C TYR A 83 -3.34 18.18 1.95
N ARG A 84 -4.52 18.26 1.33
CA ARG A 84 -5.72 18.88 1.93
C ARG A 84 -6.09 18.20 3.25
N TRP A 85 -6.15 16.88 3.28
CA TRP A 85 -6.41 16.13 4.50
C TRP A 85 -5.35 16.39 5.59
N ILE A 86 -4.06 16.46 5.22
CA ILE A 86 -2.98 16.79 6.17
C ILE A 86 -3.18 18.20 6.75
N LEU A 87 -3.54 19.20 5.93
CA LEU A 87 -3.82 20.56 6.43
C LEU A 87 -5.02 20.60 7.38
N ASP A 88 -6.14 19.97 7.01
CA ASP A 88 -7.35 19.88 7.84
C ASP A 88 -7.07 19.22 9.20
N ASN A 89 -6.15 18.26 9.24
CA ASN A 89 -5.89 17.42 10.41
C ASN A 89 -4.55 17.71 11.12
N LYS A 90 -3.80 18.76 10.73
CA LYS A 90 -2.42 19.03 11.24
C LYS A 90 -2.28 19.24 12.75
N ARG A 91 -3.40 19.36 13.49
CA ARG A 91 -3.45 19.48 14.95
C ARG A 91 -3.68 18.15 15.69
N GLN A 92 -3.92 17.03 14.98
CA GLN A 92 -4.39 15.77 15.56
C GLN A 92 -3.31 14.69 15.72
N PHE A 93 -2.07 14.95 15.30
CA PHE A 93 -0.97 13.97 15.33
C PHE A 93 -0.43 13.71 16.76
N SER A 94 -1.14 12.91 17.57
CA SER A 94 -0.68 12.48 18.91
C SER A 94 -1.30 11.18 19.44
N SER A 95 -0.48 10.12 19.47
CA SER A 95 -0.54 8.90 20.33
C SER A 95 -1.48 7.71 19.99
N ALA A 96 -1.02 6.52 20.41
CA ALA A 96 -1.25 5.12 19.98
C ALA A 96 -2.39 4.37 20.76
N VAL A 97 -2.78 3.08 20.63
CA VAL A 97 -2.69 1.90 19.70
C VAL A 97 -3.53 0.73 20.30
N GLU A 98 -4.04 -0.26 19.54
CA GLU A 98 -4.06 -1.73 19.85
C GLU A 98 -4.79 -2.61 18.77
N ALA A 99 -4.72 -3.96 18.82
CA ALA A 99 -4.97 -4.85 17.64
C ALA A 99 -5.48 -6.30 17.91
N ALA A 100 -5.91 -7.02 16.85
CA ALA A 100 -6.49 -8.40 16.88
C ALA A 100 -6.15 -9.32 15.65
N ARG A 101 -6.61 -10.60 15.66
CA ARG A 101 -6.42 -11.75 14.70
C ARG A 101 -7.63 -12.73 14.77
N ARG A 102 -7.79 -13.93 14.17
CA ARG A 102 -7.16 -14.91 13.20
C ARG A 102 -8.38 -15.74 12.64
N ASP A 103 -8.46 -16.58 11.59
CA ASP A 103 -7.72 -16.92 10.34
C ASP A 103 -8.61 -17.88 9.48
N ASP A 104 -8.01 -18.57 8.49
CA ASP A 104 -8.32 -19.92 7.94
C ASP A 104 -8.69 -20.01 6.43
N ARG A 105 -8.08 -20.99 5.75
CA ARG A 105 -7.53 -20.85 4.38
C ARG A 105 -8.16 -21.78 3.33
N SER A 106 -7.90 -21.47 2.05
CA SER A 106 -7.71 -22.49 1.00
C SER A 106 -6.82 -21.91 -0.13
N SER A 107 -6.53 -22.69 -1.18
CA SER A 107 -5.38 -22.45 -2.07
C SER A 107 -5.53 -21.26 -3.04
N VAL A 108 -4.66 -20.27 -2.88
CA VAL A 108 -4.44 -19.14 -3.79
C VAL A 108 -3.02 -19.18 -4.35
N SER A 109 -2.82 -18.65 -5.57
CA SER A 109 -1.49 -18.50 -6.16
C SER A 109 -0.55 -17.66 -5.26
N ARG A 110 0.54 -18.27 -4.79
CA ARG A 110 1.53 -17.72 -3.85
C ARG A 110 2.05 -16.32 -4.25
N HIS A 111 2.23 -16.08 -5.55
CA HIS A 111 2.63 -14.77 -6.12
C HIS A 111 1.62 -13.62 -5.86
N LYS A 112 0.35 -13.94 -5.55
CA LYS A 112 -0.66 -12.97 -5.13
C LYS A 112 -0.58 -12.70 -3.63
N LEU A 113 -0.27 -13.71 -2.82
CA LEU A 113 -0.20 -13.59 -1.36
C LEU A 113 0.85 -12.56 -0.93
N TRP A 114 2.05 -12.54 -1.54
CA TRP A 114 3.05 -11.49 -1.27
C TRP A 114 2.49 -10.07 -1.48
N LYS A 115 1.74 -9.84 -2.56
CA LYS A 115 1.17 -8.53 -2.90
C LYS A 115 0.03 -8.14 -1.95
N TRP A 116 -0.83 -9.08 -1.59
CA TRP A 116 -1.92 -8.86 -0.63
C TRP A 116 -1.38 -8.63 0.77
N TRP A 117 -0.40 -9.42 1.20
CA TRP A 117 0.28 -9.28 2.48
C TRP A 117 0.96 -7.91 2.58
N SER A 118 1.87 -7.58 1.67
CA SER A 118 2.65 -6.32 1.73
C SER A 118 1.76 -5.08 1.70
N GLN A 119 0.72 -5.04 0.85
CA GLN A 119 -0.28 -3.96 0.84
C GLN A 119 -1.03 -3.86 2.19
N SER A 120 -1.52 -4.99 2.69
CA SER A 120 -2.43 -5.01 3.85
C SER A 120 -1.68 -4.80 5.17
N TYR A 121 -0.50 -5.40 5.31
CA TYR A 121 0.34 -5.36 6.51
C TYR A 121 0.85 -3.95 6.81
N ILE A 122 1.31 -3.22 5.79
CA ILE A 122 1.71 -1.80 5.91
C ILE A 122 0.53 -0.94 6.36
N MET A 123 -0.67 -1.22 5.84
CA MET A 123 -1.90 -0.52 6.22
C MET A 123 -2.51 -0.99 7.56
N GLY A 124 -1.87 -1.92 8.28
CA GLY A 124 -2.39 -2.50 9.53
C GLY A 124 -3.66 -3.36 9.37
N MET A 125 -4.10 -3.60 8.14
CA MET A 125 -5.32 -4.34 7.81
C MET A 125 -5.19 -5.79 8.26
N LYS A 126 -6.20 -6.31 8.96
CA LYS A 126 -6.13 -7.65 9.56
C LYS A 126 -6.63 -8.79 8.69
N ARG A 127 -7.46 -8.52 7.69
CA ARG A 127 -8.13 -9.58 6.91
C ARG A 127 -8.19 -9.24 5.43
N VAL A 128 -7.86 -10.22 4.59
CA VAL A 128 -8.10 -10.17 3.13
C VAL A 128 -9.15 -11.23 2.79
N ILE A 129 -10.16 -10.84 2.00
CA ILE A 129 -11.22 -11.74 1.54
C ILE A 129 -11.10 -11.88 0.03
N CYS A 130 -10.98 -13.11 -0.46
CA CYS A 130 -10.86 -13.42 -1.88
C CYS A 130 -12.13 -14.08 -2.41
N GLY A 131 -12.75 -13.47 -3.43
CA GLY A 131 -13.77 -14.10 -4.25
C GLY A 131 -13.15 -15.06 -5.27
N CYS A 132 -13.35 -16.36 -5.08
CA CYS A 132 -12.85 -17.39 -5.98
C CYS A 132 -13.82 -17.57 -7.15
N ARG A 133 -13.50 -16.93 -8.28
CA ARG A 133 -14.25 -17.11 -9.53
C ARG A 133 -13.82 -18.35 -10.31
N ASP A 134 -14.76 -18.93 -11.04
CA ASP A 134 -14.50 -19.96 -12.04
C ASP A 134 -14.05 -19.36 -13.39
N ARG A 135 -14.08 -20.17 -14.45
CA ARG A 135 -13.75 -19.77 -15.82
C ARG A 135 -14.87 -19.01 -16.53
N GLU A 136 -16.10 -19.10 -16.03
CA GLU A 136 -17.33 -18.51 -16.60
C GLU A 136 -17.63 -17.11 -16.03
N GLY A 137 -16.81 -16.63 -15.08
CA GLY A 137 -16.93 -15.30 -14.47
C GLY A 137 -17.61 -15.30 -13.09
N PHE A 138 -18.12 -16.45 -12.63
CA PHE A 138 -18.93 -16.53 -11.41
C PHE A 138 -18.07 -16.81 -10.16
N VAL A 139 -18.23 -16.01 -9.11
CA VAL A 139 -17.70 -16.33 -7.78
C VAL A 139 -18.45 -17.51 -7.19
N ARG A 140 -17.74 -18.61 -6.91
CA ARG A 140 -18.29 -19.85 -6.35
C ARG A 140 -18.01 -20.02 -4.85
N SER A 141 -16.96 -19.38 -4.34
CA SER A 141 -16.64 -19.38 -2.91
C SER A 141 -15.87 -18.14 -2.48
N LEU A 142 -15.86 -17.89 -1.17
CA LEU A 142 -14.98 -16.92 -0.51
C LEU A 142 -13.90 -17.65 0.28
N MET A 143 -12.66 -17.16 0.18
CA MET A 143 -11.57 -17.49 1.09
C MET A 143 -11.27 -16.26 1.96
N GLU A 144 -10.86 -16.48 3.20
CA GLU A 144 -10.42 -15.43 4.13
C GLU A 144 -8.95 -15.70 4.50
N PHE A 145 -8.21 -14.65 4.83
CA PHE A 145 -6.79 -14.76 5.20
C PHE A 145 -6.51 -13.73 6.30
N ASP A 146 -5.98 -14.16 7.45
CA ASP A 146 -5.36 -13.22 8.39
C ASP A 146 -4.04 -12.71 7.82
N VAL A 147 -3.89 -11.39 7.78
CA VAL A 147 -2.72 -10.69 7.22
C VAL A 147 -1.51 -10.85 8.14
N ASP A 148 -1.71 -10.95 9.44
CA ASP A 148 -0.61 -11.17 10.38
C ASP A 148 0.04 -12.54 10.20
N THR A 149 -0.64 -13.50 9.56
CA THR A 149 -0.26 -14.93 9.48
C THR A 149 -0.16 -15.46 8.04
N MET A 150 -0.55 -14.66 7.05
CA MET A 150 -0.50 -15.02 5.62
C MET A 150 0.91 -15.45 5.15
N HIS A 151 1.95 -14.88 5.77
CA HIS A 151 3.36 -15.17 5.49
C HIS A 151 3.78 -16.59 5.92
N GLU A 152 3.19 -17.16 6.97
CA GLU A 152 3.65 -18.41 7.60
C GLU A 152 3.75 -19.59 6.62
N GLN A 153 2.82 -19.72 5.67
CA GLN A 153 2.87 -20.78 4.66
C GLN A 153 3.98 -20.55 3.62
N CYS A 154 4.22 -19.30 3.24
CA CYS A 154 5.25 -18.98 2.25
C CYS A 154 6.66 -19.09 2.84
N GLU A 155 6.81 -18.95 4.16
CA GLU A 155 8.04 -19.27 4.89
C GLU A 155 8.21 -20.80 5.08
N GLN A 156 7.14 -21.54 5.38
CA GLN A 156 7.17 -23.01 5.45
C GLN A 156 7.46 -23.69 4.09
N GLU A 157 7.12 -23.04 2.99
CA GLU A 157 7.34 -23.54 1.62
C GLU A 157 8.62 -22.96 0.97
N ASP A 158 9.44 -22.19 1.70
CA ASP A 158 10.69 -21.54 1.25
C ASP A 158 10.51 -20.65 0.00
N LEU A 159 9.45 -19.83 -0.02
CA LEU A 159 9.04 -19.01 -1.18
C LEU A 159 9.31 -17.52 -1.02
N TRP A 160 9.02 -16.96 0.15
CA TRP A 160 9.34 -15.58 0.53
C TRP A 160 9.17 -15.40 2.03
N PHE A 161 10.02 -14.58 2.65
CA PHE A 161 9.99 -14.33 4.08
C PHE A 161 9.64 -12.87 4.38
N ARG A 162 8.78 -12.66 5.38
CA ARG A 162 8.41 -11.34 5.91
C ARG A 162 9.64 -10.56 6.35
N ALA A 163 10.60 -11.24 6.98
CA ALA A 163 11.85 -10.63 7.45
C ALA A 163 12.64 -10.00 6.29
N GLN A 164 12.83 -10.74 5.20
CA GLN A 164 13.57 -10.26 4.01
C GLN A 164 12.96 -8.98 3.43
N GLY A 165 11.62 -8.95 3.30
CA GLY A 165 10.89 -7.79 2.80
C GLY A 165 11.01 -6.56 3.70
N LEU A 166 10.93 -6.74 5.02
CA LEU A 166 11.04 -5.64 5.98
C LEU A 166 12.49 -5.14 6.15
N ASN A 167 13.49 -6.04 6.13
CA ASN A 167 14.91 -5.69 6.11
C ASN A 167 15.29 -4.92 4.84
N PHE A 168 14.75 -5.31 3.68
CA PHE A 168 14.91 -4.54 2.44
C PHE A 168 14.29 -3.14 2.57
N LEU A 169 13.08 -3.04 3.10
CA LEU A 169 12.37 -1.77 3.29
C LEU A 169 13.13 -0.83 4.23
N ASP A 170 13.62 -1.32 5.37
CA ASP A 170 14.40 -0.49 6.31
C ASP A 170 15.71 -0.02 5.70
N LYS A 171 16.46 -0.91 5.02
CA LYS A 171 17.69 -0.54 4.30
C LYS A 171 17.43 0.52 3.22
N PHE A 172 16.32 0.42 2.49
CA PHE A 172 15.91 1.41 1.49
C PHE A 172 15.52 2.75 2.13
N LEU A 173 14.71 2.75 3.18
CA LEU A 173 14.32 3.99 3.88
C LEU A 173 15.53 4.66 4.56
N SER A 174 16.44 3.87 5.11
CA SER A 174 17.74 4.34 5.63
C SER A 174 18.60 4.95 4.51
N PHE A 175 18.64 4.35 3.32
CA PHE A 175 19.30 4.96 2.16
C PHE A 175 18.65 6.29 1.75
N VAL A 176 17.32 6.37 1.66
CA VAL A 176 16.58 7.63 1.40
C VAL A 176 16.97 8.71 2.41
N ARG A 177 16.84 8.41 3.72
CA ARG A 177 17.20 9.29 4.83
C ARG A 177 18.66 9.73 4.79
N SER A 178 19.59 8.85 4.39
CA SER A 178 21.02 9.17 4.32
C SER A 178 21.37 10.19 3.22
N ASN A 179 20.52 10.35 2.20
CA ASN A 179 20.68 11.29 1.09
C ASN A 179 19.93 12.61 1.33
N MET A 180 18.72 12.53 1.89
CA MET A 180 17.84 13.69 2.17
C MET A 180 18.18 14.33 3.52
N ARG A 181 19.40 14.87 3.65
CA ARG A 181 19.97 15.38 4.92
C ARG A 181 19.55 16.80 5.33
N ARG A 182 18.73 17.47 4.53
CA ARG A 182 18.32 18.86 4.73
C ARG A 182 16.86 19.04 4.39
N ASP A 183 16.22 19.95 5.12
CA ASP A 183 14.88 20.42 4.81
C ASP A 183 14.97 21.49 3.70
N GLU A 184 14.85 21.03 2.45
CA GLU A 184 14.84 21.86 1.24
C GLU A 184 13.59 21.46 0.41
N PRO A 185 12.35 21.89 0.75
CA PRO A 185 11.10 21.28 0.25
C PRO A 185 10.84 21.41 -1.27
N ARG A 186 11.62 22.21 -1.99
CA ARG A 186 11.59 22.29 -3.47
C ARG A 186 12.63 21.40 -4.15
N VAL A 187 13.49 20.72 -3.40
CA VAL A 187 14.57 19.88 -3.91
C VAL A 187 14.11 18.43 -3.98
N VAL A 188 13.99 17.95 -5.21
CA VAL A 188 13.57 16.57 -5.48
C VAL A 188 14.78 15.65 -5.57
N TYR A 189 14.69 14.53 -4.85
CA TYR A 189 15.62 13.41 -4.96
C TYR A 189 14.90 12.26 -5.67
N LEU A 190 15.26 12.01 -6.93
CA LEU A 190 14.68 10.94 -7.73
C LEU A 190 15.40 9.63 -7.42
N PHE A 191 14.64 8.63 -6.97
CA PHE A 191 15.11 7.26 -6.73
C PHE A 191 14.63 6.36 -7.87
N THR A 192 15.57 5.80 -8.64
CA THR A 192 15.29 4.92 -9.78
C THR A 192 15.80 3.52 -9.46
N TYR A 193 14.94 2.51 -9.51
CA TYR A 193 15.36 1.11 -9.51
C TYR A 193 15.76 0.68 -10.92
N GLU A 194 16.93 0.06 -11.05
CA GLU A 194 17.53 -0.37 -12.31
C GLU A 194 17.66 -1.91 -12.28
N PRO A 195 16.64 -2.69 -12.73
CA PRO A 195 16.60 -4.14 -12.49
C PRO A 195 17.79 -4.90 -13.06
N GLY A 196 18.23 -4.56 -14.29
CA GLY A 196 19.38 -5.19 -14.93
C GLY A 196 20.75 -4.79 -14.35
N LEU A 197 20.78 -3.94 -13.32
CA LEU A 197 21.98 -3.53 -12.59
C LEU A 197 21.86 -3.72 -11.07
N GLU A 198 20.78 -4.39 -10.63
CA GLU A 198 20.45 -4.75 -9.23
C GLU A 198 20.71 -3.62 -8.23
N ARG A 199 20.22 -2.41 -8.55
CA ARG A 199 20.45 -1.22 -7.73
C ARG A 199 19.31 -0.22 -7.73
N VAL A 200 19.26 0.58 -6.67
CA VAL A 200 18.59 1.87 -6.69
C VAL A 200 19.65 2.95 -6.87
N THR A 201 19.44 3.86 -7.82
CA THR A 201 20.22 5.08 -7.99
C THR A 201 19.41 6.28 -7.50
N CYS A 202 20.02 7.13 -6.67
CA CYS A 202 19.47 8.37 -6.13
C CYS A 202 20.14 9.57 -6.81
N LYS A 203 19.36 10.48 -7.40
CA LYS A 203 19.83 11.73 -8.04
C LYS A 203 19.08 12.92 -7.47
N ARG A 204 19.78 13.93 -6.95
CA ARG A 204 19.20 15.28 -6.74
C ARG A 204 18.92 15.88 -8.13
N LEU A 205 17.72 16.39 -8.35
CA LEU A 205 17.33 17.09 -9.57
C LEU A 205 17.59 18.59 -9.41
N ASP A 206 18.32 19.19 -10.35
CA ASP A 206 18.61 20.63 -10.35
C ASP A 206 17.44 21.45 -10.94
N ALA A 207 16.68 20.86 -11.87
CA ALA A 207 15.43 21.38 -12.43
C ALA A 207 14.35 20.28 -12.36
N PRO A 208 13.56 20.20 -11.27
CA PRO A 208 12.68 19.06 -11.02
C PRO A 208 11.41 18.98 -11.87
N GLY A 209 10.91 20.09 -12.45
CA GLY A 209 9.75 20.07 -13.36
C GLY A 209 8.54 19.31 -12.83
N GLU A 210 8.04 18.35 -13.62
CA GLU A 210 6.93 17.44 -13.28
C GLU A 210 7.13 16.60 -12.00
N TYR A 211 8.37 16.44 -11.54
CA TYR A 211 8.68 15.71 -10.30
C TYR A 211 8.52 16.56 -9.03
N GLN A 212 8.12 17.84 -9.14
CA GLN A 212 7.72 18.65 -7.99
C GLN A 212 6.38 18.17 -7.42
N VAL A 213 6.42 17.46 -6.30
CA VAL A 213 5.20 16.94 -5.65
C VAL A 213 4.57 17.90 -4.63
N LEU A 214 5.31 18.82 -4.02
CA LEU A 214 4.79 19.73 -2.99
C LEU A 214 4.35 21.08 -3.58
N PRO A 215 3.04 21.40 -3.60
CA PRO A 215 2.53 22.65 -4.17
C PRO A 215 2.63 23.83 -3.19
N ASP A 216 2.72 25.04 -3.76
CA ASP A 216 2.86 26.31 -3.03
C ASP A 216 1.82 26.51 -1.92
N TRP A 217 0.55 26.18 -2.19
CA TRP A 217 -0.54 26.33 -1.23
C TRP A 217 -0.42 25.40 -0.01
N PHE A 218 0.30 24.27 -0.13
CA PHE A 218 0.59 23.38 0.99
C PHE A 218 1.81 23.85 1.79
N LEU A 219 2.82 24.39 1.10
CA LEU A 219 4.05 24.89 1.72
C LEU A 219 3.86 26.20 2.48
N ASN A 220 2.92 27.05 2.07
CA ASN A 220 2.61 28.33 2.73
C ASN A 220 1.85 28.17 4.08
N GLU A 221 1.59 26.94 4.52
CA GLU A 221 0.78 26.60 5.70
C GLU A 221 1.58 25.99 6.86
N PHE A 222 2.92 26.00 6.77
CA PHE A 222 3.88 25.50 7.77
C PHE A 222 5.01 26.49 8.03
#